data_AF-A0A7J4RQE6-F1
#
_entry.id   AF-A0A7J4RQE6-F1
#
_cell.length_a   1.000
_cell.length_b   1.000
_cell.length_c   1.000
_cell.angle_alpha   90.00
_cell.angle_beta   90.00
_cell.angle_gamma   90.00
#
_symmetry.space_group_name_H-M   'P 1'
#
loop_
_entity.id
_entity.type
_entity.pdbx_description
1 polymer ?
#
loop_
_entity_poly.entity_id
_entity_poly.type
_entity_poly.pdbx_seq_one_letter_code
_entity_poly.pdbx_strand_id
1 'polypeptide(L)'
;DVFELIEHEGKVIIVAFVYTTCPDICLIISSNLDYVNKNLGEKSDDVVIISVTIDPARDTISHLSEWTDNRGYEWYHLTGPVSTLQQTYRSWNVIIDNEHISASQPPESNLNRLVLMYPDNSSSILEQKGFGKNGSDFISETMSESNITSDIGDGPNSPGTIGEWASNEEWTWILHYWDTDNESWVASQESSSSINMGSDTHLAWMPSNANISMAPPGEDCDGHGWIMGTGSSAHCMCDDGYERSDEDWLSCLIEGSMSENETGSVDPHDESLGEYEVGHSTTTFIVGKEMRKRVAYSGIFWDADDFLQDVITLADE
;
A
#
# COMPACT_ATOMS: atom_id res chain seq x y z
N ASP A 1 14.74 4.61 -15.09
CA ASP A 1 15.32 5.96 -14.93
C ASP A 1 14.40 6.85 -14.12
N VAL A 2 14.94 7.88 -13.45
CA VAL A 2 14.15 8.86 -12.70
C VAL A 2 13.67 9.93 -13.67
N PHE A 3 12.38 10.28 -13.61
CA PHE A 3 11.80 11.33 -14.44
C PHE A 3 11.71 12.64 -13.66
N GLU A 4 12.34 13.70 -14.14
CA GLU A 4 12.27 15.02 -13.54
C GLU A 4 11.51 15.99 -14.46
N LEU A 5 10.40 16.54 -13.98
CA LEU A 5 9.54 17.45 -14.78
C LEU A 5 10.35 18.63 -15.37
N ILE A 6 11.34 19.12 -14.61
CA ILE A 6 12.16 20.30 -14.98
C ILE A 6 13.09 20.05 -16.17
N GLU A 7 13.48 18.80 -16.43
CA GLU A 7 14.32 18.47 -17.59
C GLU A 7 13.58 18.65 -18.92
N HIS A 8 12.26 18.82 -18.87
CA HIS A 8 11.39 19.06 -20.00
C HIS A 8 10.87 20.52 -20.07
N GLU A 9 11.52 21.45 -19.36
CA GLU A 9 11.22 22.89 -19.48
C GLU A 9 11.32 23.35 -20.95
N GLY A 10 10.41 24.22 -21.37
CA GLY A 10 10.30 24.65 -22.77
C GLY A 10 9.37 23.77 -23.62
N LYS A 11 8.89 22.64 -23.10
CA LYS A 11 7.87 21.78 -23.74
C LYS A 11 6.51 21.90 -23.05
N VAL A 12 5.45 21.52 -23.76
CA VAL A 12 4.13 21.32 -23.18
C VAL A 12 4.07 19.91 -22.59
N ILE A 13 3.66 19.78 -21.32
CA ILE A 13 3.62 18.49 -20.63
C ILE A 13 2.18 18.15 -20.29
N ILE A 14 1.70 17.01 -20.79
CA ILE A 14 0.40 16.43 -20.42
C ILE A 14 0.64 15.47 -19.26
N VAL A 15 -0.09 15.67 -18.16
CA VAL A 15 0.03 14.86 -16.95
C VAL A 15 -1.32 14.22 -16.63
N ALA A 16 -1.38 12.88 -16.72
CA ALA A 16 -2.55 12.10 -16.32
C ALA A 16 -2.24 11.22 -15.11
N PHE A 17 -3.22 11.02 -14.24
CA PHE A 17 -3.14 10.09 -13.12
C PHE A 17 -4.04 8.89 -13.43
N VAL A 18 -3.45 7.71 -13.62
CA VAL A 18 -4.11 6.47 -14.09
C VAL A 18 -3.52 5.26 -13.38
N TYR A 19 -4.11 4.08 -13.47
CA TYR A 19 -3.49 2.83 -13.00
C TYR A 19 -3.97 1.63 -13.81
N THR A 20 -3.18 0.56 -13.81
CA THR A 20 -3.36 -0.54 -14.79
C THR A 20 -4.64 -1.34 -14.62
N THR A 21 -5.13 -1.47 -13.37
CA THR A 21 -6.27 -2.32 -12.99
C THR A 21 -7.58 -1.53 -12.87
N CYS A 22 -7.58 -0.27 -13.30
CA CYS A 22 -8.73 0.61 -13.22
C CYS A 22 -9.92 0.06 -14.02
N PRO A 23 -11.06 -0.26 -13.38
CA PRO A 23 -12.19 -0.90 -14.05
C PRO A 23 -13.02 0.06 -14.90
N ASP A 24 -12.77 1.38 -14.80
CA ASP A 24 -13.64 2.41 -15.34
C ASP A 24 -12.89 3.43 -16.20
N ILE A 25 -12.66 4.65 -15.69
CA ILE A 25 -12.31 5.83 -16.49
C ILE A 25 -10.90 5.84 -17.09
N CYS A 26 -9.95 5.11 -16.50
CA CYS A 26 -8.54 5.21 -16.87
C CYS A 26 -8.25 4.65 -18.26
N LEU A 27 -9.02 3.65 -18.70
CA LEU A 27 -8.92 3.09 -20.05
C LEU A 27 -9.34 4.11 -21.10
N ILE A 28 -10.40 4.89 -20.83
CA ILE A 28 -10.88 5.95 -21.71
C ILE A 28 -9.82 7.06 -21.82
N ILE A 29 -9.27 7.50 -20.68
CA ILE A 29 -8.24 8.53 -20.66
C ILE A 29 -6.99 8.08 -21.41
N SER A 30 -6.53 6.85 -21.17
CA SER A 30 -5.35 6.30 -21.86
C SER A 30 -5.60 6.20 -23.37
N SER A 31 -6.81 5.84 -23.80
CA SER A 31 -7.19 5.84 -25.21
C SER A 31 -7.22 7.24 -25.82
N ASN A 32 -7.70 8.25 -25.09
CA ASN A 32 -7.71 9.64 -25.56
C ASN A 32 -6.28 10.19 -25.64
N LEU A 33 -5.42 9.87 -24.69
CA LEU A 33 -4.00 10.25 -24.74
C LEU A 33 -3.28 9.60 -25.91
N ASP A 34 -3.56 8.33 -26.21
CA ASP A 34 -3.04 7.65 -27.40
C ASP A 34 -3.52 8.31 -28.69
N TYR A 35 -4.80 8.71 -28.76
CA TYR A 35 -5.32 9.51 -29.87
C TYR A 35 -4.57 10.84 -30.02
N VAL A 36 -4.41 11.59 -28.93
CA VAL A 36 -3.66 12.86 -28.94
C VAL A 36 -2.25 12.62 -29.42
N ASN A 37 -1.53 11.66 -28.83
CA ASN A 37 -0.15 11.31 -29.18
C ASN A 37 0.03 11.05 -30.69
N LYS A 38 -0.90 10.29 -31.29
CA LYS A 38 -0.89 9.96 -32.73
C LYS A 38 -1.23 11.14 -33.63
N ASN A 39 -1.89 12.17 -33.12
CA ASN A 39 -2.38 13.31 -33.90
C ASN A 39 -1.65 14.64 -33.64
N LEU A 40 -0.57 14.63 -32.84
CA LEU A 40 0.26 15.82 -32.61
C LEU A 40 0.96 16.35 -33.87
N GLY A 41 1.18 15.50 -34.89
CA GLY A 41 1.80 15.89 -36.15
C GLY A 41 3.18 16.53 -35.95
N GLU A 42 3.40 17.71 -36.52
CA GLU A 42 4.68 18.44 -36.42
C GLU A 42 5.00 18.91 -34.98
N LYS A 43 4.03 18.88 -34.06
CA LYS A 43 4.20 19.30 -32.67
C LYS A 43 4.66 18.19 -31.73
N SER A 44 4.85 16.97 -32.23
CA SER A 44 5.24 15.82 -31.40
C SER A 44 6.54 16.07 -30.60
N ASP A 45 7.51 16.79 -31.17
CA ASP A 45 8.78 17.10 -30.47
C ASP A 45 8.62 18.14 -29.34
N ASP A 46 7.58 18.96 -29.39
CA ASP A 46 7.30 20.05 -28.45
C ASP A 46 6.41 19.63 -27.27
N VAL A 47 5.92 18.37 -27.29
CA VAL A 47 4.96 17.85 -26.32
C VAL A 47 5.51 16.60 -25.64
N VAL A 48 5.29 16.48 -24.33
CA VAL A 48 5.62 15.29 -23.54
C VAL A 48 4.36 14.81 -22.85
N ILE A 49 4.00 13.54 -23.04
CA ILE A 49 2.91 12.91 -22.30
C ILE A 49 3.51 12.08 -21.18
N ILE A 50 2.98 12.26 -19.97
CA ILE A 50 3.26 11.41 -18.84
C ILE A 50 1.97 10.92 -18.20
N SER A 51 2.01 9.68 -17.73
CA SER A 51 0.98 9.14 -16.86
C SER A 51 1.61 8.66 -15.56
N VAL A 52 1.09 9.11 -14.42
CA VAL A 52 1.56 8.76 -13.09
C VAL A 52 0.62 7.73 -12.51
N THR A 53 1.15 6.58 -12.05
CA THR A 53 0.32 5.58 -11.39
C THR A 53 -0.30 6.16 -10.12
N ILE A 54 -1.54 5.78 -9.81
CA ILE A 54 -2.13 5.95 -8.46
C ILE A 54 -2.10 4.68 -7.62
N ASP A 55 -1.69 3.55 -8.21
CA ASP A 55 -1.61 2.22 -7.58
C ASP A 55 -0.18 1.64 -7.68
N PRO A 56 0.81 2.23 -6.98
CA PRO A 56 2.21 1.80 -7.07
C PRO A 56 2.47 0.40 -6.49
N ALA A 57 1.54 -0.16 -5.72
CA ALA A 57 1.67 -1.51 -5.18
C ALA A 57 1.58 -2.56 -6.29
N ARG A 58 0.70 -2.34 -7.28
CA ARG A 58 0.52 -3.24 -8.44
C ARG A 58 1.30 -2.77 -9.66
N ASP A 59 1.33 -1.46 -9.88
CA ASP A 59 1.98 -0.81 -11.02
C ASP A 59 3.50 -0.68 -10.81
N THR A 60 4.15 -1.83 -10.65
CA THR A 60 5.61 -1.94 -10.67
C THR A 60 6.16 -1.58 -12.04
N ILE A 61 7.46 -1.28 -12.12
CA ILE A 61 8.11 -0.94 -13.40
C ILE A 61 7.90 -2.04 -14.44
N SER A 62 8.04 -3.32 -14.05
CA SER A 62 7.84 -4.46 -14.94
C SER A 62 6.37 -4.59 -15.38
N HIS A 63 5.43 -4.44 -14.46
CA HIS A 63 4.00 -4.53 -14.77
C HIS A 63 3.59 -3.41 -15.73
N LEU A 64 3.98 -2.17 -15.44
CA LEU A 64 3.69 -1.04 -16.32
C LEU A 64 4.28 -1.26 -17.71
N SER A 65 5.54 -1.68 -17.82
CA SER A 65 6.16 -1.98 -19.11
C SER A 65 5.38 -3.02 -19.92
N GLU A 66 4.98 -4.12 -19.29
CA GLU A 66 4.17 -5.14 -19.95
C GLU A 66 2.80 -4.60 -20.37
N TRP A 67 2.14 -3.85 -19.49
CA TRP A 67 0.83 -3.26 -19.72
C TRP A 67 0.83 -2.26 -20.88
N THR A 68 1.89 -1.45 -21.00
CA THR A 68 2.08 -0.46 -22.07
C THR A 68 2.43 -1.13 -23.39
N ASP A 69 3.33 -2.12 -23.38
CA ASP A 69 3.75 -2.85 -24.58
C ASP A 69 2.56 -3.58 -25.22
N ASN A 70 1.72 -4.21 -24.39
CA ASN A 70 0.51 -4.90 -24.85
C ASN A 70 -0.53 -3.95 -25.47
N ARG A 71 -0.51 -2.66 -25.09
CA ARG A 71 -1.45 -1.64 -25.59
C ARG A 71 -0.85 -0.77 -26.70
N GLY A 72 0.46 -0.82 -26.90
CA GLY A 72 1.17 0.04 -27.84
C GLY A 72 1.19 1.50 -27.40
N TYR A 73 1.25 1.75 -26.09
CA TYR A 73 1.40 3.11 -25.56
C TYR A 73 2.88 3.50 -25.51
N GLU A 74 3.23 4.62 -26.15
CA GLU A 74 4.62 5.03 -26.41
C GLU A 74 5.08 6.26 -25.62
N TRP A 75 4.44 6.58 -24.49
CA TRP A 75 4.81 7.71 -23.63
C TRP A 75 5.34 7.28 -22.27
N TYR A 76 5.71 8.22 -21.39
CA TYR A 76 6.28 7.88 -20.08
C TYR A 76 5.19 7.45 -19.09
N HIS A 77 5.32 6.24 -18.56
CA HIS A 77 4.50 5.74 -17.46
C HIS A 77 5.34 5.72 -16.17
N LEU A 78 4.95 6.54 -15.19
CA LEU A 78 5.72 6.82 -13.99
C LEU A 78 5.15 6.05 -12.80
N THR A 79 6.05 5.39 -12.07
CA THR A 79 5.82 4.74 -10.77
C THR A 79 7.01 5.03 -9.85
N GLY A 80 6.89 4.73 -8.57
CA GLY A 80 7.96 4.97 -7.61
C GLY A 80 7.56 4.71 -6.16
N PRO A 81 8.44 5.08 -5.21
CA PRO A 81 8.15 4.92 -3.78
C PRO A 81 6.86 5.63 -3.37
N VAL A 82 6.06 4.98 -2.53
CA VAL A 82 4.74 5.48 -2.08
C VAL A 82 4.86 6.88 -1.47
N SER A 83 5.89 7.14 -0.68
CA SER A 83 6.13 8.45 -0.06
C SER A 83 6.36 9.57 -1.09
N THR A 84 7.09 9.28 -2.16
CA THR A 84 7.33 10.22 -3.27
C THR A 84 6.02 10.48 -4.03
N LEU A 85 5.27 9.43 -4.33
CA LEU A 85 4.01 9.55 -5.05
C LEU A 85 2.93 10.29 -4.24
N GLN A 86 2.82 10.02 -2.93
CA GLN A 86 1.94 10.78 -2.03
C GLN A 86 2.26 12.27 -2.02
N GLN A 87 3.56 12.63 -2.01
CA GLN A 87 3.96 14.04 -2.10
C GLN A 87 3.58 14.64 -3.46
N THR A 88 3.74 13.89 -4.55
CA THR A 88 3.27 14.26 -5.88
C THR A 88 1.76 14.52 -5.85
N TYR A 89 0.92 13.58 -5.42
CA TYR A 89 -0.54 13.76 -5.40
C TYR A 89 -0.96 15.02 -4.63
N ARG A 90 -0.37 15.25 -3.45
CA ARG A 90 -0.62 16.46 -2.63
C ARG A 90 -0.23 17.74 -3.37
N SER A 91 0.95 17.79 -3.97
CA SER A 91 1.41 18.96 -4.74
C SER A 91 0.57 19.21 -6.00
N TRP A 92 0.00 18.15 -6.57
CA TRP A 92 -0.87 18.22 -7.73
C TRP A 92 -2.33 18.50 -7.38
N ASN A 93 -2.66 18.50 -6.08
CA ASN A 93 -4.02 18.57 -5.54
C ASN A 93 -4.92 17.46 -6.11
N VAL A 94 -4.34 16.28 -6.30
CA VAL A 94 -5.05 15.05 -6.63
C VAL A 94 -5.51 14.44 -5.32
N ILE A 95 -6.82 14.47 -5.09
CA ILE A 95 -7.44 13.77 -3.98
C ILE A 95 -7.66 12.35 -4.49
N ILE A 96 -7.09 11.37 -3.79
CA ILE A 96 -7.36 9.97 -4.07
C ILE A 96 -8.40 9.54 -3.07
N ASP A 97 -9.55 9.07 -3.58
CA ASP A 97 -10.59 8.53 -2.72
C ASP A 97 -10.13 7.21 -2.11
N ASN A 98 -10.12 7.17 -0.79
CA ASN A 98 -9.66 6.01 -0.04
C ASN A 98 -10.56 4.79 -0.26
N GLU A 99 -11.81 4.96 -0.68
CA GLU A 99 -12.70 3.83 -1.00
C GLU A 99 -12.28 3.06 -2.27
N HIS A 100 -11.56 3.68 -3.20
CA HIS A 100 -10.99 3.00 -4.38
C HIS A 100 -9.54 2.50 -4.19
N ILE A 101 -8.84 2.98 -3.16
CA ILE A 101 -7.52 2.47 -2.69
C ILE A 101 -7.65 1.46 -1.54
N SER A 102 -8.86 1.16 -1.08
CA SER A 102 -9.13 0.04 -0.17
C SER A 102 -8.59 -1.31 -0.68
N ALA A 103 -8.26 -1.39 -1.97
CA ALA A 103 -7.59 -2.51 -2.58
C ALA A 103 -6.08 -2.33 -2.80
N SER A 104 -5.37 -1.33 -2.24
CA SER A 104 -3.91 -1.16 -2.39
C SER A 104 -3.20 -0.45 -1.21
N GLN A 105 -3.92 -0.09 -0.14
CA GLN A 105 -3.31 -0.09 1.19
C GLN A 105 -3.52 -1.49 1.78
N PRO A 106 -2.58 -2.01 2.60
CA PRO A 106 -2.98 -3.05 3.53
C PRO A 106 -4.22 -2.52 4.24
N PRO A 107 -5.35 -3.23 4.19
CA PRO A 107 -6.60 -2.68 4.69
C PRO A 107 -6.40 -2.26 6.16
N GLU A 108 -7.24 -1.36 6.67
CA GLU A 108 -7.25 -1.01 8.11
C GLU A 108 -7.48 -2.25 9.03
N SER A 109 -7.64 -3.44 8.44
CA SER A 109 -7.67 -4.76 9.04
C SER A 109 -6.36 -5.55 9.05
N ASN A 110 -5.25 -5.08 8.47
CA ASN A 110 -3.97 -5.80 8.57
C ASN A 110 -3.62 -6.01 10.04
N LEU A 111 -3.50 -7.28 10.43
CA LEU A 111 -3.24 -7.65 11.81
C LEU A 111 -1.74 -7.51 12.09
N ASN A 112 -1.42 -6.83 13.17
CA ASN A 112 -0.08 -6.84 13.72
C ASN A 112 0.08 -8.14 14.51
N ARG A 113 1.23 -8.77 14.32
CA ARG A 113 1.57 -10.03 15.00
C ARG A 113 2.36 -9.74 16.27
N LEU A 114 1.91 -10.36 17.36
CA LEU A 114 2.62 -10.46 18.62
C LEU A 114 3.04 -11.91 18.84
N VAL A 115 4.34 -12.18 18.79
CA VAL A 115 4.89 -13.51 19.09
C VAL A 115 5.34 -13.57 20.56
N LEU A 116 4.83 -14.55 21.30
CA LEU A 116 5.30 -14.86 22.65
C LEU A 116 6.07 -16.16 22.60
N MET A 117 7.38 -16.11 22.72
CA MET A 117 8.23 -17.30 22.83
C MET A 117 8.46 -17.61 24.30
N TYR A 118 8.25 -18.86 24.72
CA TYR A 118 8.43 -19.27 26.11
C TYR A 118 9.77 -19.98 26.33
N PRO A 119 10.27 -20.08 27.58
CA PRO A 119 11.53 -20.74 27.91
C PRO A 119 11.62 -22.23 27.51
N ASP A 120 10.49 -22.90 27.29
CA ASP A 120 10.43 -24.29 26.81
C ASP A 120 10.52 -24.43 25.28
N ASN A 121 10.79 -23.33 24.57
CA ASN A 121 10.77 -23.18 23.11
C ASN A 121 9.40 -23.33 22.45
N SER A 122 8.30 -23.34 23.22
CA SER A 122 6.97 -23.16 22.65
C SER A 122 6.72 -21.69 22.32
N SER A 123 5.80 -21.43 21.39
CA SER A 123 5.45 -20.07 20.96
C SER A 123 3.94 -19.92 20.80
N SER A 124 3.41 -18.79 21.24
CA SER A 124 2.06 -18.32 20.91
C SER A 124 2.15 -17.22 19.87
N ILE A 125 1.36 -17.33 18.82
CA ILE A 125 1.20 -16.29 17.79
C ILE A 125 -0.16 -15.64 18.02
N LEU A 126 -0.17 -14.34 18.24
CA LEU A 126 -1.38 -13.55 18.47
C LEU A 126 -1.44 -12.46 17.42
N GLU A 127 -2.61 -12.23 16.84
CA GLU A 127 -2.79 -11.31 15.73
C GLU A 127 -3.95 -10.38 16.02
N GLN A 128 -3.68 -9.07 16.01
CA GLN A 128 -4.65 -8.05 16.39
C GLN A 128 -4.39 -6.73 15.66
N LYS A 129 -5.41 -5.89 15.58
CA LYS A 129 -5.27 -4.54 14.99
C LYS A 129 -4.39 -3.66 15.88
N GLY A 130 -3.20 -3.32 15.40
CA GLY A 130 -2.24 -2.45 16.08
C GLY A 130 -2.14 -1.05 15.49
N PHE A 131 -2.53 -0.83 14.23
CA PHE A 131 -2.39 0.46 13.54
C PHE A 131 -2.95 1.63 14.36
N GLY A 132 -2.13 2.69 14.53
CA GLY A 132 -2.51 3.88 15.29
C GLY A 132 -2.38 3.75 16.81
N LYS A 133 -1.97 2.59 17.33
CA LYS A 133 -1.64 2.39 18.75
C LYS A 133 -0.12 2.54 18.97
N ASN A 134 0.28 2.78 20.20
CA ASN A 134 1.67 2.54 20.61
C ASN A 134 1.87 1.05 20.94
N GLY A 135 3.11 0.58 20.94
CA GLY A 135 3.42 -0.83 21.17
C GLY A 135 2.96 -1.36 22.52
N SER A 136 3.01 -0.55 23.59
CA SER A 136 2.52 -0.97 24.91
C SER A 136 1.01 -1.20 24.93
N ASP A 137 0.23 -0.32 24.30
CA ASP A 137 -1.22 -0.44 24.21
C ASP A 137 -1.58 -1.67 23.37
N PHE A 138 -0.95 -1.83 22.20
CA PHE A 138 -1.12 -3.01 21.34
C PHE A 138 -0.81 -4.32 22.08
N ILE A 139 0.33 -4.41 22.77
CA ILE A 139 0.71 -5.62 23.52
C ILE A 139 -0.32 -5.94 24.60
N SER A 140 -0.70 -4.93 25.40
CA SER A 140 -1.60 -5.14 26.53
C SER A 140 -2.99 -5.59 26.10
N GLU A 141 -3.53 -5.00 25.03
CA GLU A 141 -4.83 -5.35 24.47
C GLU A 141 -4.81 -6.76 23.86
N THR A 142 -3.78 -7.07 23.05
CA THR A 142 -3.62 -8.38 22.41
C THR A 142 -3.51 -9.51 23.42
N MET A 143 -2.72 -9.31 24.49
CA MET A 143 -2.61 -10.28 25.58
C MET A 143 -3.94 -10.42 26.35
N SER A 144 -4.63 -9.31 26.64
CA SER A 144 -5.91 -9.33 27.34
C SER A 144 -6.98 -10.08 26.57
N GLU A 145 -7.10 -9.87 25.26
CA GLU A 145 -8.08 -10.58 24.42
C GLU A 145 -7.77 -12.07 24.30
N SER A 146 -6.49 -12.43 24.35
CA SER A 146 -6.03 -13.82 24.35
C SER A 146 -6.11 -14.49 25.74
N ASN A 147 -6.64 -13.81 26.75
CA ASN A 147 -6.67 -14.24 28.16
C ASN A 147 -5.28 -14.56 28.74
N ILE A 148 -4.24 -13.90 28.24
CA ILE A 148 -2.87 -14.03 28.74
C ILE A 148 -2.61 -12.92 29.74
N THR A 149 -2.36 -13.29 30.99
CA THR A 149 -1.96 -12.33 32.03
C THR A 149 -0.50 -11.93 31.85
N SER A 150 -0.20 -10.64 31.85
CA SER A 150 1.17 -10.13 31.84
C SER A 150 1.38 -9.07 32.92
N ASP A 151 2.55 -9.12 33.54
CA ASP A 151 3.08 -8.13 34.48
C ASP A 151 4.56 -7.92 34.12
N ILE A 152 4.78 -7.21 33.02
CA ILE A 152 6.10 -6.89 32.47
C ILE A 152 6.21 -5.38 32.26
N GLY A 153 7.43 -4.85 32.42
CA GLY A 153 7.73 -3.45 32.11
C GLY A 153 7.64 -3.15 30.61
N ASP A 154 7.59 -1.85 30.29
CA ASP A 154 7.59 -1.35 28.92
C ASP A 154 8.99 -1.25 28.31
N GLY A 155 10.05 -1.45 29.09
CA GLY A 155 11.44 -1.35 28.61
C GLY A 155 11.83 -2.49 27.65
N PRO A 156 12.91 -2.32 26.85
CA PRO A 156 13.38 -3.34 25.91
C PRO A 156 13.86 -4.63 26.59
N ASN A 157 14.36 -4.51 27.83
CA ASN A 157 14.69 -5.63 28.71
C ASN A 157 13.87 -5.49 29.99
N SER A 158 12.86 -6.32 30.16
CA SER A 158 11.88 -6.16 31.22
C SER A 158 11.79 -7.43 32.05
N PRO A 159 12.19 -7.40 33.35
CA PRO A 159 11.83 -8.48 34.26
C PRO A 159 10.31 -8.45 34.47
N GLY A 160 9.73 -9.62 34.67
CA GLY A 160 8.29 -9.76 34.89
C GLY A 160 7.75 -11.13 34.52
N THR A 161 6.42 -11.21 34.41
CA THR A 161 5.70 -12.46 34.18
C THR A 161 4.82 -12.37 32.94
N ILE A 162 4.87 -13.38 32.07
CA ILE A 162 3.91 -13.56 30.96
C ILE A 162 3.30 -14.96 31.12
N GLY A 163 2.00 -15.03 31.33
CA GLY A 163 1.29 -16.27 31.67
C GLY A 163 1.83 -16.89 32.96
N GLU A 164 2.28 -18.14 32.90
CA GLU A 164 2.87 -18.85 34.03
C GLU A 164 4.39 -18.64 34.15
N TRP A 165 5.00 -17.91 33.20
CA TRP A 165 6.45 -17.77 33.08
C TRP A 165 6.95 -16.46 33.68
N ALA A 166 7.60 -16.54 34.84
CA ALA A 166 8.27 -15.42 35.50
C ALA A 166 9.77 -15.43 35.21
N SER A 167 10.32 -14.29 34.80
CA SER A 167 11.77 -14.07 34.67
C SER A 167 12.49 -14.26 36.01
N ASN A 168 13.78 -14.58 35.97
CA ASN A 168 14.59 -14.81 37.18
C ASN A 168 16.02 -14.25 37.01
N GLU A 169 16.97 -14.69 37.85
CA GLU A 169 18.36 -14.24 37.77
C GLU A 169 19.11 -14.75 36.52
N GLU A 170 18.59 -15.79 35.84
CA GLU A 170 19.23 -16.42 34.68
C GLU A 170 18.74 -15.85 33.35
N TRP A 171 17.53 -15.30 33.28
CA TRP A 171 16.96 -14.74 32.05
C TRP A 171 15.90 -13.67 32.32
N THR A 172 15.75 -12.74 31.37
CA THR A 172 14.73 -11.68 31.36
C THR A 172 13.96 -11.68 30.03
N TRP A 173 12.79 -11.03 29.98
CA TRP A 173 12.08 -10.81 28.72
C TRP A 173 12.77 -9.72 27.92
N ILE A 174 12.94 -9.96 26.62
CA ILE A 174 13.48 -9.03 25.64
C ILE A 174 12.44 -8.75 24.57
N LEU A 175 12.18 -7.46 24.34
CA LEU A 175 11.30 -7.00 23.27
C LEU A 175 12.06 -7.04 21.95
N HIS A 176 11.44 -7.63 20.94
CA HIS A 176 11.93 -7.65 19.58
C HIS A 176 10.91 -7.02 18.64
N TYR A 177 11.41 -6.50 17.53
CA TYR A 177 10.60 -6.09 16.38
C TYR A 177 11.02 -6.93 15.16
N TRP A 178 10.10 -7.10 14.22
CA TRP A 178 10.37 -7.78 12.97
C TRP A 178 11.06 -6.85 11.98
N ASP A 179 12.20 -7.28 11.45
CA ASP A 179 12.86 -6.63 10.33
C ASP A 179 12.41 -7.33 9.04
N THR A 180 11.45 -6.71 8.35
CA THR A 180 10.86 -7.24 7.11
C THR A 180 11.88 -7.34 5.97
N ASP A 181 12.92 -6.50 5.93
CA ASP A 181 13.94 -6.55 4.87
C ASP A 181 14.87 -7.76 5.03
N ASN A 182 15.15 -8.14 6.28
CA ASN A 182 16.04 -9.26 6.61
C ASN A 182 15.30 -10.52 7.07
N GLU A 183 13.97 -10.50 7.08
CA GLU A 183 13.07 -11.57 7.56
C GLU A 183 13.52 -12.14 8.91
N SER A 184 13.82 -11.26 9.88
CA SER A 184 14.39 -11.67 11.16
C SER A 184 13.96 -10.82 12.35
N TRP A 185 13.97 -11.42 13.54
CA TRP A 185 13.69 -10.71 14.79
C TRP A 185 14.93 -9.95 15.29
N VAL A 186 14.76 -8.65 15.53
CA VAL A 186 15.81 -7.76 16.04
C VAL A 186 15.42 -7.23 17.42
N ALA A 187 16.35 -7.30 18.38
CA ALA A 187 16.10 -6.81 19.74
C ALA A 187 15.94 -5.27 19.76
N SER A 188 14.82 -4.81 20.30
CA SER A 188 14.53 -3.38 20.45
C SER A 188 15.52 -2.71 21.41
N GLN A 189 15.88 -1.47 21.11
CA GLN A 189 16.63 -0.58 22.04
C GLN A 189 15.71 0.42 22.74
N GLU A 190 14.45 0.50 22.32
CA GLU A 190 13.46 1.45 22.81
C GLU A 190 12.38 0.73 23.62
N SER A 191 11.65 1.48 24.45
CA SER A 191 10.49 0.95 25.17
C SER A 191 9.35 0.65 24.19
N SER A 192 8.51 -0.34 24.50
CA SER A 192 7.31 -0.65 23.72
C SER A 192 6.38 0.55 23.60
N SER A 193 6.33 1.42 24.60
CA SER A 193 5.57 2.68 24.61
C SER A 193 6.08 3.73 23.60
N SER A 194 7.34 3.64 23.18
CA SER A 194 7.95 4.55 22.19
C SER A 194 7.76 4.04 20.75
N ILE A 195 7.40 2.77 20.58
CA ILE A 195 7.17 2.18 19.27
C ILE A 195 5.76 2.57 18.79
N ASN A 196 5.68 3.20 17.63
CA ASN A 196 4.41 3.44 16.96
C ASN A 196 4.09 2.23 16.07
N MET A 197 2.91 1.64 16.24
CA MET A 197 2.50 0.49 15.45
C MET A 197 2.06 0.94 14.05
N GLY A 198 2.87 0.63 13.05
CA GLY A 198 2.52 0.68 11.62
C GLY A 198 1.86 -0.61 11.14
N SER A 199 1.48 -0.67 9.86
CA SER A 199 0.86 -1.85 9.24
C SER A 199 1.81 -3.05 9.07
N ASP A 200 3.13 -2.81 9.17
CA ASP A 200 4.24 -3.74 9.02
C ASP A 200 5.03 -3.92 10.33
N THR A 201 4.52 -3.35 11.43
CA THR A 201 5.21 -3.40 12.72
C THR A 201 4.76 -4.63 13.49
N HIS A 202 5.60 -5.67 13.53
CA HIS A 202 5.35 -6.89 14.31
C HIS A 202 6.28 -6.93 15.52
N LEU A 203 5.77 -7.40 16.66
CA LEU A 203 6.50 -7.41 17.92
C LEU A 203 6.63 -8.82 18.47
N ALA A 204 7.66 -9.05 19.27
CA ALA A 204 7.80 -10.31 20.00
C ALA A 204 8.40 -10.13 21.39
N TRP A 205 7.93 -10.95 22.34
CA TRP A 205 8.57 -11.13 23.63
C TRP A 205 9.26 -12.47 23.68
N MET A 206 10.57 -12.45 23.93
CA MET A 206 11.40 -13.66 23.99
C MET A 206 12.34 -13.62 25.20
N PRO A 207 12.60 -14.77 25.87
CA PRO A 207 13.62 -14.89 26.88
C PRO A 207 15.01 -14.50 26.36
N SER A 208 15.83 -13.86 27.18
CA SER A 208 17.20 -13.46 26.81
C SER A 208 18.13 -14.62 26.45
N ASN A 209 17.78 -15.84 26.84
CA ASN A 209 18.47 -17.08 26.53
C ASN A 209 17.78 -17.92 25.45
N ALA A 210 16.73 -17.40 24.80
CA ALA A 210 15.99 -18.09 23.77
C ALA A 210 16.82 -18.25 22.49
N ASN A 211 16.55 -19.33 21.76
CA ASN A 211 17.07 -19.51 20.41
C ASN A 211 16.13 -18.81 19.41
N ILE A 212 16.46 -17.57 19.04
CA ILE A 212 15.64 -16.72 18.17
C ILE A 212 15.31 -17.40 16.83
N SER A 213 16.20 -18.27 16.31
CA SER A 213 15.95 -19.02 15.08
C SER A 213 14.78 -20.02 15.15
N MET A 214 14.26 -20.30 16.35
CA MET A 214 13.07 -21.13 16.55
C MET A 214 11.78 -20.32 16.68
N ALA A 215 11.88 -18.99 16.73
CA ALA A 215 10.70 -18.14 16.79
C ALA A 215 9.95 -18.19 15.45
N PRO A 216 8.60 -18.24 15.46
CA PRO A 216 7.80 -18.02 14.28
C PRO A 216 8.14 -16.67 13.62
N PRO A 217 8.02 -16.56 12.29
CA PRO A 217 8.26 -15.29 11.61
C PRO A 217 7.23 -14.24 12.01
N GLY A 218 7.62 -12.96 11.92
CA GLY A 218 6.73 -11.83 12.19
C GLY A 218 5.64 -11.65 11.14
N GLU A 219 5.88 -12.15 9.93
CA GLU A 219 4.97 -12.17 8.80
C GLU A 219 5.06 -13.56 8.12
N ASP A 220 3.94 -14.21 7.87
CA ASP A 220 3.84 -15.40 7.01
C ASP A 220 2.44 -15.49 6.38
N CYS A 221 2.28 -16.41 5.43
CA CYS A 221 1.02 -16.66 4.73
C CYS A 221 0.11 -17.66 5.44
N ASP A 222 -0.05 -17.52 6.76
CA ASP A 222 -0.73 -18.49 7.64
C ASP A 222 -0.17 -19.92 7.53
N GLY A 223 1.09 -20.04 7.09
CA GLY A 223 1.72 -21.33 6.77
C GLY A 223 1.20 -22.01 5.50
N HIS A 224 0.42 -21.33 4.67
CA HIS A 224 -0.24 -21.82 3.45
C HIS A 224 0.18 -21.04 2.20
N GLY A 225 1.43 -20.60 2.13
CA GLY A 225 1.98 -19.89 0.98
C GLY A 225 3.35 -19.26 1.23
N TRP A 226 3.73 -18.33 0.37
CA TRP A 226 4.95 -17.52 0.49
C TRP A 226 4.69 -16.05 0.21
N ILE A 227 5.44 -15.17 0.88
CA ILE A 227 5.28 -13.71 0.75
C ILE A 227 6.02 -13.22 -0.49
N MET A 228 5.32 -12.49 -1.37
CA MET A 228 5.88 -11.78 -2.50
C MET A 228 5.90 -10.27 -2.21
N GLY A 229 7.06 -9.63 -2.40
CA GLY A 229 7.25 -8.20 -2.15
C GLY A 229 7.75 -7.91 -0.73
N THR A 230 7.90 -6.61 -0.39
CA THR A 230 8.32 -6.16 0.95
C THR A 230 7.52 -4.93 1.42
N GLY A 231 7.50 -4.70 2.73
CA GLY A 231 6.80 -3.57 3.37
C GLY A 231 5.31 -3.54 3.02
N SER A 232 4.76 -2.35 2.77
CA SER A 232 3.33 -2.18 2.44
C SER A 232 2.88 -2.81 1.11
N SER A 233 3.79 -3.41 0.34
CA SER A 233 3.49 -4.10 -0.93
C SER A 233 3.60 -5.63 -0.83
N ALA A 234 3.98 -6.14 0.34
CA ALA A 234 4.05 -7.58 0.62
C ALA A 234 2.65 -8.20 0.53
N HIS A 235 2.54 -9.33 -0.16
CA HIS A 235 1.30 -10.11 -0.26
C HIS A 235 1.57 -11.59 -0.40
N CYS A 236 0.63 -12.41 0.04
CA CYS A 236 0.75 -13.85 0.01
C CYS A 236 0.40 -14.47 -1.34
N MET A 237 1.29 -15.34 -1.79
CA MET A 237 1.07 -16.28 -2.88
C MET A 237 0.70 -17.62 -2.25
N CYS A 238 -0.61 -17.87 -2.19
CA CYS A 238 -1.16 -19.04 -1.50
C CYS A 238 -0.92 -20.35 -2.27
N ASP A 239 -0.79 -21.45 -1.52
CA ASP A 239 -0.70 -22.80 -2.05
C ASP A 239 -2.05 -23.27 -2.65
N ASP A 240 -2.02 -24.28 -3.53
CA ASP A 240 -3.24 -24.84 -4.16
C ASP A 240 -4.31 -25.21 -3.11
N GLY A 241 -5.52 -24.67 -3.28
CA GLY A 241 -6.66 -24.86 -2.36
C GLY A 241 -6.82 -23.76 -1.31
N TYR A 242 -5.96 -22.74 -1.37
CA TYR A 242 -6.05 -21.53 -0.55
C TYR A 242 -6.11 -20.28 -1.43
N GLU A 243 -6.95 -19.32 -1.06
CA GLU A 243 -7.08 -18.01 -1.69
C GLU A 243 -6.68 -16.91 -0.71
N ARG A 244 -6.10 -15.82 -1.24
CA ARG A 244 -5.70 -14.67 -0.44
C ARG A 244 -6.93 -13.94 0.09
N SER A 245 -6.94 -13.57 1.37
CA SER A 245 -8.03 -12.77 1.94
C SER A 245 -8.11 -11.39 1.29
N ASP A 246 -9.33 -10.93 1.01
CA ASP A 246 -9.59 -9.55 0.55
C ASP A 246 -9.29 -8.52 1.66
N GLU A 247 -9.38 -8.95 2.92
CA GLU A 247 -9.18 -8.12 4.13
C GLU A 247 -7.81 -8.30 4.78
N ASP A 248 -7.01 -9.30 4.40
CA ASP A 248 -5.65 -9.47 4.93
C ASP A 248 -4.78 -10.07 3.85
N TRP A 249 -3.93 -9.23 3.26
CA TRP A 249 -3.13 -9.61 2.11
C TRP A 249 -1.95 -10.51 2.46
N LEU A 250 -1.64 -10.65 3.74
CA LEU A 250 -0.68 -11.62 4.25
C LEU A 250 -1.38 -12.90 4.75
N SER A 251 -2.68 -13.06 4.50
CA SER A 251 -3.45 -14.25 4.90
C SER A 251 -3.88 -15.11 3.72
N CYS A 252 -3.84 -16.43 3.93
CA CYS A 252 -4.31 -17.44 2.99
C CYS A 252 -5.46 -18.26 3.60
N LEU A 253 -6.66 -18.07 3.06
CA LEU A 253 -7.89 -18.73 3.49
C LEU A 253 -8.21 -19.95 2.62
N ILE A 254 -8.97 -20.91 3.13
CA ILE A 254 -9.39 -22.08 2.34
C ILE A 254 -10.38 -21.60 1.27
N GLU A 255 -10.16 -21.99 0.01
CA GLU A 255 -11.05 -21.65 -1.10
C GLU A 255 -12.52 -21.96 -0.76
N GLY A 256 -13.38 -20.93 -0.77
CA GLY A 256 -14.81 -21.06 -0.52
C GLY A 256 -15.26 -20.99 0.95
N SER A 257 -14.41 -20.51 1.87
CA SER A 257 -14.76 -20.36 3.29
C SER A 257 -15.52 -19.07 3.65
N MET A 258 -16.05 -18.30 2.69
CA MET A 258 -16.95 -17.18 3.01
C MET A 258 -18.21 -17.71 3.71
N SER A 259 -18.32 -17.44 5.00
CA SER A 259 -19.48 -17.85 5.80
C SER A 259 -20.69 -17.01 5.43
N GLU A 260 -21.69 -17.66 4.83
CA GLU A 260 -23.08 -17.23 4.83
C GLU A 260 -23.57 -17.05 6.27
N ASN A 261 -23.59 -15.83 6.81
CA ASN A 261 -24.57 -15.34 7.82
C ASN A 261 -24.20 -13.93 8.32
N GLU A 262 -24.84 -12.88 7.79
CA GLU A 262 -25.86 -12.13 8.52
C GLU A 262 -26.58 -11.14 7.60
N THR A 263 -27.89 -11.05 7.81
CA THR A 263 -28.89 -10.43 6.95
C THR A 263 -28.94 -8.92 7.13
N GLY A 264 -28.84 -8.17 6.02
CA GLY A 264 -29.40 -6.83 5.91
C GLY A 264 -28.40 -5.72 5.54
N SER A 265 -27.69 -5.84 4.42
CA SER A 265 -27.09 -4.67 3.77
C SER A 265 -27.91 -4.33 2.53
N VAL A 266 -28.47 -3.12 2.54
CA VAL A 266 -29.08 -2.47 1.38
C VAL A 266 -28.10 -2.52 0.20
N ASP A 267 -28.61 -2.85 -0.98
CA ASP A 267 -27.87 -2.77 -2.25
C ASP A 267 -27.28 -1.34 -2.40
N PRO A 268 -25.94 -1.17 -2.35
CA PRO A 268 -25.31 0.15 -2.39
C PRO A 268 -25.45 0.88 -3.73
N HIS A 269 -26.05 0.26 -4.76
CA HIS A 269 -26.13 0.86 -6.09
C HIS A 269 -27.25 1.90 -6.29
N ASP A 270 -28.13 2.15 -5.31
CA ASP A 270 -29.34 2.96 -5.56
C ASP A 270 -29.35 4.38 -4.93
N GLU A 271 -28.33 4.80 -4.16
CA GLU A 271 -28.36 6.10 -3.46
C GLU A 271 -27.10 7.01 -3.57
N SER A 272 -26.18 6.80 -4.54
CA SER A 272 -25.04 7.73 -4.75
C SER A 272 -25.16 8.68 -5.96
N LEU A 273 -26.38 9.02 -6.38
CA LEU A 273 -26.61 10.22 -7.21
C LEU A 273 -26.52 11.48 -6.34
N GLY A 274 -25.34 11.81 -5.84
CA GLY A 274 -25.13 13.03 -5.06
C GLY A 274 -23.72 13.21 -4.53
N GLU A 275 -22.97 14.08 -5.21
CA GLU A 275 -21.72 14.76 -4.79
C GLU A 275 -20.37 14.06 -5.10
N TYR A 276 -19.74 14.60 -6.15
CA TYR A 276 -18.38 14.43 -6.69
C TYR A 276 -17.31 13.78 -5.78
N GLU A 277 -16.99 12.53 -6.09
CA GLU A 277 -15.92 11.71 -5.49
C GLU A 277 -14.95 11.23 -6.56
N VAL A 278 -13.66 11.10 -6.21
CA VAL A 278 -12.61 10.58 -7.11
C VAL A 278 -12.70 9.05 -7.13
N GLY A 279 -13.84 8.59 -7.62
CA GLY A 279 -14.13 7.27 -8.16
C GLY A 279 -14.59 7.33 -9.62
N HIS A 280 -15.02 8.50 -10.11
CA HIS A 280 -15.54 8.70 -11.47
C HIS A 280 -14.93 9.91 -12.22
N SER A 281 -13.95 10.60 -11.62
CA SER A 281 -13.25 11.69 -12.32
C SER A 281 -11.79 11.86 -11.90
N THR A 282 -10.86 11.41 -12.74
CA THR A 282 -9.45 11.83 -12.68
C THR A 282 -9.28 13.13 -13.47
N THR A 283 -8.30 13.95 -13.08
CA THR A 283 -7.96 15.18 -13.81
C THR A 283 -6.69 14.99 -14.63
N THR A 284 -6.78 15.33 -15.90
CA THR A 284 -5.64 15.42 -16.81
C THR A 284 -5.22 16.89 -16.93
N PHE A 285 -3.95 17.17 -16.66
CA PHE A 285 -3.41 18.52 -16.68
C PHE A 285 -2.60 18.77 -17.94
N ILE A 286 -2.62 20.01 -18.43
CA ILE A 286 -1.66 20.51 -19.41
C ILE A 286 -0.80 21.57 -18.72
N VAL A 287 0.50 21.31 -18.66
CA VAL A 287 1.52 22.22 -18.16
C VAL A 287 2.17 22.90 -19.35
N GLY A 288 2.21 24.23 -19.32
CA GLY A 288 2.86 25.01 -20.37
C GLY A 288 4.39 25.02 -20.24
N LYS A 289 5.05 25.59 -21.25
CA LYS A 289 6.52 25.67 -21.36
C LYS A 289 7.25 26.27 -20.15
N GLU A 290 6.55 27.13 -19.39
CA GLU A 290 7.05 27.81 -18.18
C GLU A 290 6.79 27.01 -16.88
N MET A 291 6.47 25.72 -16.98
CA MET A 291 6.22 24.82 -15.83
C MET A 291 5.05 25.25 -14.93
N ARG A 292 4.07 25.94 -15.51
CA ARG A 292 2.81 26.29 -14.83
C ARG A 292 1.66 25.46 -15.39
N LYS A 293 0.79 24.96 -14.51
CA LYS A 293 -0.48 24.32 -14.90
C LYS A 293 -1.33 25.35 -15.65
N ARG A 294 -1.69 25.07 -16.90
CA ARG A 294 -2.45 25.96 -17.78
C ARG A 294 -3.90 25.52 -17.88
N VAL A 295 -4.10 24.21 -18.05
CA VAL A 295 -5.42 23.62 -18.27
C VAL A 295 -5.58 22.38 -17.40
N ALA A 296 -6.79 22.12 -16.95
CA ALA A 296 -7.18 20.94 -16.18
C ALA A 296 -8.51 20.40 -16.74
N TYR A 297 -8.46 19.21 -17.31
CA TYR A 297 -9.62 18.48 -17.80
C TYR A 297 -10.04 17.43 -16.78
N SER A 298 -11.23 17.57 -16.21
CA SER A 298 -11.76 16.66 -15.19
C SER A 298 -12.73 15.65 -15.79
N GLY A 299 -12.63 14.38 -15.39
CA GLY A 299 -13.61 13.35 -15.72
C GLY A 299 -13.38 12.70 -17.09
N ILE A 300 -14.44 12.07 -17.62
CA ILE A 300 -14.41 11.33 -18.89
C ILE A 300 -15.04 12.08 -20.06
N PHE A 301 -15.75 13.18 -19.79
CA PHE A 301 -16.53 13.91 -20.80
C PHE A 301 -15.70 14.96 -21.56
N TRP A 302 -14.41 14.73 -21.73
CA TRP A 302 -13.55 15.61 -22.51
C TRP A 302 -13.47 15.11 -23.94
N ASP A 303 -13.68 16.03 -24.89
CA ASP A 303 -13.54 15.76 -26.31
C ASP A 303 -12.04 15.73 -26.65
N ALA A 304 -11.60 14.63 -27.27
CA ALA A 304 -10.18 14.42 -27.56
C ALA A 304 -9.65 15.39 -28.63
N ASP A 305 -10.51 15.89 -29.54
CA ASP A 305 -10.13 16.90 -30.54
C ASP A 305 -9.98 18.27 -29.88
N ASP A 306 -10.89 18.66 -28.99
CA ASP A 306 -10.77 19.92 -28.23
C ASP A 306 -9.50 19.92 -27.36
N PHE A 307 -9.22 18.80 -26.67
CA PHE A 307 -8.00 18.66 -25.88
C PHE A 307 -6.74 18.74 -26.76
N LEU A 308 -6.75 18.09 -27.92
CA LEU A 308 -5.64 18.18 -28.88
C LEU A 308 -5.43 19.64 -29.35
N GLN A 309 -6.50 20.39 -29.61
CA GLN A 309 -6.40 21.80 -30.00
C GLN A 309 -5.80 22.66 -28.88
N ASP A 310 -6.16 22.43 -27.63
CA ASP A 310 -5.56 23.13 -26.48
C ASP A 310 -4.06 22.83 -26.37
N VAL A 311 -3.66 21.57 -26.55
CA VAL A 311 -2.25 21.16 -26.54
C VAL A 311 -1.48 21.84 -27.67
N ILE A 312 -2.00 21.83 -28.89
CA ILE A 312 -1.36 22.48 -30.05
C ILE A 312 -1.25 23.99 -29.83
N THR A 313 -2.32 24.62 -29.33
CA THR A 313 -2.34 26.06 -29.04
C THR A 313 -1.24 26.44 -28.05
N LEU A 314 -1.09 25.67 -26.97
CA LEU A 314 -0.03 25.89 -25.97
C LEU A 314 1.38 25.55 -26.50
N ALA A 315 1.49 24.64 -27.47
CA ALA A 315 2.76 24.34 -28.13
C ALA A 315 3.18 25.47 -29.10
N ASP A 316 2.23 26.23 -29.62
CA ASP A 316 2.46 27.40 -30.49
C ASP A 316 2.75 28.70 -29.74
N GLU A 317 2.42 28.80 -28.44
CA GLU A 317 2.80 29.93 -27.57
C GLU A 317 4.33 30.09 -27.45
#